data_AF-A0A4U1JK73-F1
#
_entry.id   AF-A0A4U1JK73-F1
#
_cell.length_a   1.000
_cell.length_b   1.000
_cell.length_c   1.000
_cell.angle_alpha   90.00
_cell.angle_beta   90.00
_cell.angle_gamma   90.00
#
_symmetry.space_group_name_H-M   'P 1'
#
loop_
_entity.id
_entity.type
_entity.pdbx_description
1 polymer ?
#
loop_
_entity_poly.entity_id
_entity_poly.type
_entity_poly.pdbx_seq_one_letter_code
_entity_poly.pdbx_strand_id
1 'polypeptide(L)'
;MSRRVLVLGAGVAGLSAAFAARNSGADIVLVSAGAGASSLGGGAVDDVPWEERIHAARVLGSPIELHTLPPEVVAFSNALGIWDLPDRAPPPFVATIAGRLRPARGRDKGLLDLGALRGKRVLLPRAPRAGWDADAIAATLSDDPLARRTGLRFEAIDASILRFADEARISDGDLAARHDDPARIGWLAERLREALTADARLHPDEPASAVLLGSWLGARAARAEELSERARVSVGEALVGVGSAAGLRFDAAQRKFFDRLGVQRIVDRAVSLVRDGDRLLLTRARDTTKIAADAAVIAMGGVAGGGIVYEPPEHGAGEDLPARGAIPFALSIDAPVALALARGPLDVVASMHGPELDQTAWPKDAAPSMLEAVGIHAPGGRAALFVFAAGDVLAARPRTLLEAVASGLRAGHAAAQPV
;
A
#
# COMPACT_ATOMS: atom_id res chain seq x y z
N MET A 1 -27.27 8.24 -22.43
CA MET A 1 -25.85 8.14 -22.83
C MET A 1 -25.04 7.70 -21.62
N SER A 2 -23.98 6.93 -21.80
CA SER A 2 -23.06 6.60 -20.71
C SER A 2 -22.38 7.87 -20.19
N ARG A 3 -22.35 8.07 -18.88
CA ARG A 3 -21.65 9.20 -18.25
C ARG A 3 -20.14 9.00 -18.40
N ARG A 4 -19.42 10.04 -18.79
CA ARG A 4 -17.95 10.02 -18.88
C ARG A 4 -17.35 10.49 -17.56
N VAL A 5 -16.53 9.64 -16.93
CA VAL A 5 -15.89 9.91 -15.64
C VAL A 5 -14.37 9.95 -15.82
N LEU A 6 -13.75 11.04 -15.34
CA LEU A 6 -12.31 11.15 -15.23
C LEU A 6 -11.83 10.59 -13.89
N VAL A 7 -10.76 9.78 -13.91
CA VAL A 7 -10.07 9.34 -12.69
C VAL A 7 -8.63 9.83 -12.75
N LEU A 8 -8.24 10.65 -11.78
CA LEU A 8 -6.91 11.24 -11.69
C LEU A 8 -6.08 10.47 -10.66
N GLY A 9 -5.09 9.72 -11.14
CA GLY A 9 -4.26 8.85 -10.29
C GLY A 9 -4.58 7.37 -10.49
N ALA A 10 -3.52 6.54 -10.43
CA ALA A 10 -3.60 5.10 -10.70
C ALA A 10 -3.28 4.23 -9.49
N GLY A 11 -3.11 4.81 -8.30
CA GLY A 11 -3.00 4.05 -7.06
C GLY A 11 -4.27 3.26 -6.75
N VAL A 12 -4.29 2.55 -5.63
CA VAL A 12 -5.41 1.66 -5.26
C VAL A 12 -6.77 2.38 -5.20
N ALA A 13 -6.80 3.64 -4.76
CA ALA A 13 -8.02 4.46 -4.73
C ALA A 13 -8.53 4.79 -6.14
N GLY A 14 -7.64 5.15 -7.06
CA GLY A 14 -8.01 5.41 -8.46
C GLY A 14 -8.47 4.12 -9.17
N LEU A 15 -7.79 3.00 -8.90
CA LEU A 15 -8.13 1.69 -9.45
C LEU A 15 -9.53 1.23 -9.01
N SER A 16 -9.85 1.38 -7.72
CA SER A 16 -11.16 1.04 -7.15
C SER A 16 -12.25 2.01 -7.59
N ALA A 17 -11.96 3.31 -7.74
CA ALA A 17 -12.89 4.28 -8.32
C ALA A 17 -13.24 3.95 -9.77
N ALA A 18 -12.24 3.63 -10.60
CA ALA A 18 -12.45 3.21 -11.98
C ALA A 18 -13.29 1.92 -12.06
N PHE A 19 -13.01 0.94 -11.19
CA PHE A 19 -13.78 -0.30 -11.08
C PHE A 19 -15.26 -0.03 -10.75
N ALA A 20 -15.53 0.75 -9.69
CA ALA A 20 -16.90 1.06 -9.26
C ALA A 20 -17.68 1.87 -10.30
N ALA A 21 -17.06 2.90 -10.89
CA ALA A 21 -17.68 3.71 -11.92
C ALA A 21 -17.99 2.88 -13.18
N ARG A 22 -17.05 2.00 -13.59
CA ARG A 22 -17.25 1.09 -14.73
C ARG A 22 -18.37 0.10 -14.49
N ASN A 23 -18.45 -0.50 -13.30
CA ASN A 23 -19.55 -1.40 -12.93
C ASN A 23 -20.90 -0.68 -12.85
N SER A 24 -20.89 0.64 -12.66
CA SER A 24 -22.07 1.50 -12.72
C SER A 24 -22.42 1.94 -14.15
N GLY A 25 -21.72 1.41 -15.17
CA GLY A 25 -21.99 1.67 -16.58
C GLY A 25 -21.36 2.94 -17.15
N ALA A 26 -20.42 3.58 -16.44
CA ALA A 26 -19.74 4.77 -16.92
C ALA A 26 -18.63 4.46 -17.95
N ASP A 27 -18.32 5.45 -18.79
CA ASP A 27 -17.14 5.50 -19.65
C ASP A 27 -15.99 6.15 -18.89
N ILE A 28 -14.85 5.47 -18.80
CA ILE A 28 -13.76 5.86 -17.89
C ILE A 28 -12.54 6.30 -18.67
N VAL A 29 -12.06 7.50 -18.34
CA VAL A 29 -10.74 7.99 -18.75
C VAL A 29 -9.88 8.14 -17.51
N LEU A 30 -8.81 7.36 -17.44
CA LEU A 30 -7.84 7.43 -16.36
C LEU A 30 -6.60 8.21 -16.81
N VAL A 31 -6.24 9.25 -16.06
CA VAL A 31 -5.04 10.06 -16.30
C VAL A 31 -4.10 9.93 -15.13
N SER A 32 -2.86 9.51 -15.40
CA SER A 32 -1.87 9.29 -14.35
C SER A 32 -0.44 9.23 -14.88
N ALA A 33 0.51 9.74 -14.09
CA ALA A 33 1.94 9.60 -14.33
C ALA A 33 2.55 8.33 -13.68
N GLY A 34 1.77 7.54 -12.92
CA GLY A 34 2.25 6.35 -12.22
C GLY A 34 1.29 5.85 -11.12
N ALA A 35 1.61 4.68 -10.56
CA ALA A 35 0.82 4.05 -9.50
C ALA A 35 0.95 4.73 -8.12
N GLY A 36 1.90 5.68 -7.98
CA GLY A 36 2.05 6.52 -6.79
C GLY A 36 2.47 5.73 -5.55
N ALA A 37 2.00 6.15 -4.38
CA ALA A 37 2.37 5.53 -3.10
C ALA A 37 1.98 4.05 -2.97
N SER A 38 0.98 3.57 -3.73
CA SER A 38 0.58 2.15 -3.71
C SER A 38 1.68 1.20 -4.18
N SER A 39 2.58 1.65 -5.08
CA SER A 39 3.76 0.89 -5.53
C SER A 39 4.86 0.81 -4.47
N LEU A 40 4.76 1.60 -3.41
CA LEU A 40 5.70 1.61 -2.30
C LEU A 40 5.23 0.69 -1.15
N GLY A 41 4.07 0.06 -1.29
CA GLY A 41 3.47 -0.77 -0.25
C GLY A 41 4.29 -2.02 0.07
N GLY A 42 4.37 -2.35 1.36
CA GLY A 42 5.05 -3.54 1.88
C GLY A 42 4.25 -4.85 1.80
N GLY A 43 3.01 -4.78 1.30
CA GLY A 43 2.13 -5.94 1.17
C GLY A 43 1.22 -6.21 2.36
N ALA A 44 1.41 -5.59 3.53
CA ALA A 44 0.36 -5.60 4.56
C ALA A 44 -0.88 -4.83 4.07
N VAL A 45 -2.06 -5.42 4.28
CA VAL A 45 -3.33 -4.82 3.92
C VAL A 45 -4.08 -4.48 5.19
N ASP A 46 -4.33 -3.19 5.40
CA ASP A 46 -4.97 -2.66 6.60
C ASP A 46 -6.23 -1.86 6.26
N ASP A 47 -7.19 -1.89 7.16
CA ASP A 47 -8.40 -1.06 7.16
C ASP A 47 -8.35 0.07 8.19
N VAL A 48 -7.70 -0.17 9.32
CA VAL A 48 -7.31 0.82 10.33
C VAL A 48 -5.83 0.62 10.68
N PRO A 49 -5.15 1.63 11.25
CA PRO A 49 -3.78 1.46 11.71
C PRO A 49 -3.65 0.24 12.64
N TRP A 50 -2.64 -0.59 12.40
CA TRP A 50 -2.53 -1.88 13.09
C TRP A 50 -2.19 -1.69 14.58
N GLU A 51 -1.53 -0.59 14.93
CA GLU A 51 -1.24 -0.18 16.30
C GLU A 51 -2.53 0.04 17.09
N GLU A 52 -3.53 0.67 16.47
CA GLU A 52 -4.86 0.87 17.09
C GLU A 52 -5.53 -0.48 17.38
N ARG A 53 -5.42 -1.46 16.46
CA ARG A 53 -5.95 -2.82 16.67
C ARG A 53 -5.27 -3.53 17.83
N ILE A 54 -3.94 -3.47 17.90
CA ILE A 54 -3.20 -4.06 19.03
C ILE A 54 -3.57 -3.36 20.34
N HIS A 55 -3.65 -2.04 20.33
CA HIS A 55 -4.00 -1.26 21.51
C HIS A 55 -5.40 -1.63 22.01
N ALA A 56 -6.40 -1.64 21.12
CA ALA A 56 -7.76 -2.03 21.45
C ALA A 56 -7.84 -3.46 22.01
N ALA A 57 -7.21 -4.44 21.35
CA ALA A 57 -7.17 -5.83 21.83
C ALA A 57 -6.51 -5.94 23.22
N ARG A 58 -5.45 -5.15 23.47
CA ARG A 58 -4.79 -5.12 24.79
C ARG A 58 -5.67 -4.51 25.87
N VAL A 59 -6.33 -3.37 25.58
CA VAL A 59 -7.21 -2.68 26.53
C VAL A 59 -8.43 -3.52 26.88
N LEU A 60 -9.01 -4.20 25.89
CA LEU A 60 -10.19 -5.04 26.07
C LEU A 60 -9.88 -6.44 26.60
N GLY A 61 -8.60 -6.84 26.61
CA GLY A 61 -8.19 -8.21 27.00
C GLY A 61 -8.72 -9.29 26.05
N SER A 62 -9.11 -8.93 24.84
CA SER A 62 -9.69 -9.83 23.84
C SER A 62 -8.71 -10.15 22.70
N PRO A 63 -8.93 -11.25 21.96
CA PRO A 63 -8.23 -11.50 20.70
C PRO A 63 -8.45 -10.36 19.68
N ILE A 64 -7.53 -10.20 18.74
CA ILE A 64 -7.74 -9.29 17.61
C ILE A 64 -8.83 -9.89 16.72
N GLU A 65 -9.95 -9.17 16.61
CA GLU A 65 -11.08 -9.58 15.78
C GLU A 65 -11.00 -8.97 14.37
N LEU A 66 -11.43 -9.78 13.39
CA LEU A 66 -11.65 -9.34 12.03
C LEU A 66 -13.14 -9.02 11.87
N HIS A 67 -13.44 -7.80 11.44
CA HIS A 67 -14.79 -7.46 11.03
C HIS A 67 -15.04 -7.88 9.58
N THR A 68 -16.29 -8.14 9.26
CA THR A 68 -16.72 -8.43 7.89
C THR A 68 -16.48 -7.21 7.00
N LEU A 69 -15.76 -7.40 5.91
CA LEU A 69 -15.55 -6.33 4.93
C LEU A 69 -16.81 -6.11 4.10
N PRO A 70 -17.06 -4.87 3.63
CA PRO A 70 -18.12 -4.61 2.67
C PRO A 70 -17.99 -5.51 1.42
N PRO A 71 -19.09 -6.06 0.89
CA PRO A 71 -19.05 -6.97 -0.26
C PRO A 71 -18.32 -6.41 -1.49
N GLU A 72 -18.43 -5.10 -1.73
CA GLU A 72 -17.77 -4.42 -2.84
C GLU A 72 -16.24 -4.35 -2.68
N VAL A 73 -15.75 -4.21 -1.44
CA VAL A 73 -14.31 -4.27 -1.12
C VAL A 73 -13.79 -5.67 -1.44
N VAL A 74 -14.51 -6.71 -1.00
CA VAL A 74 -14.16 -8.10 -1.29
C VAL A 74 -14.18 -8.37 -2.80
N ALA A 75 -15.22 -7.90 -3.51
CA ALA A 75 -15.34 -8.06 -4.95
C ALA A 75 -14.18 -7.39 -5.71
N PHE A 76 -13.83 -6.16 -5.34
CA PHE A 76 -12.68 -5.45 -5.90
C PHE A 76 -11.36 -6.18 -5.63
N SER A 77 -11.11 -6.58 -4.38
CA SER A 77 -9.88 -7.27 -3.99
C SER A 77 -9.74 -8.62 -4.70
N ASN A 78 -10.83 -9.37 -4.85
CA ASN A 78 -10.86 -10.61 -5.63
C ASN A 78 -10.55 -10.35 -7.12
N ALA A 79 -11.14 -9.30 -7.69
CA ALA A 79 -10.88 -8.93 -9.08
C ALA A 79 -9.41 -8.52 -9.30
N LEU A 80 -8.80 -7.83 -8.33
CA LEU A 80 -7.38 -7.48 -8.36
C LEU A 80 -6.48 -8.71 -8.19
N GLY A 81 -6.84 -9.62 -7.28
CA GLY A 81 -6.31 -10.98 -7.18
C GLY A 81 -4.96 -11.14 -6.47
N ILE A 82 -4.39 -10.07 -5.90
CA ILE A 82 -3.05 -10.08 -5.27
C ILE A 82 -3.07 -10.21 -3.75
N TRP A 83 -4.21 -9.93 -3.11
CA TRP A 83 -4.33 -9.99 -1.66
C TRP A 83 -5.10 -11.22 -1.20
N ASP A 84 -4.75 -11.68 -0.01
CA ASP A 84 -5.49 -12.62 0.81
C ASP A 84 -6.17 -11.83 1.94
N LEU A 85 -7.50 -11.85 1.98
CA LEU A 85 -8.34 -11.10 2.92
C LEU A 85 -9.24 -12.08 3.70
N PRO A 86 -8.73 -12.74 4.75
CA PRO A 86 -9.50 -13.74 5.49
C PRO A 86 -10.75 -13.11 6.15
N ASP A 87 -11.85 -13.84 6.21
CA ASP A 87 -13.10 -13.38 6.84
C ASP A 87 -13.20 -13.78 8.32
N ARG A 88 -12.26 -14.59 8.81
CA ARG A 88 -12.28 -15.20 10.15
C ARG A 88 -10.95 -15.07 10.87
N ALA A 89 -11.02 -15.08 12.19
CA ALA A 89 -9.86 -15.12 13.06
C ALA A 89 -9.13 -16.48 12.97
N PRO A 90 -7.82 -16.54 13.26
CA PRO A 90 -6.97 -15.40 13.62
C PRO A 90 -6.62 -14.52 12.42
N PRO A 91 -6.39 -13.21 12.64
CA PRO A 91 -5.86 -12.35 11.58
C PRO A 91 -4.46 -12.82 11.15
N PRO A 92 -4.06 -12.49 9.91
CA PRO A 92 -2.71 -12.77 9.48
C PRO A 92 -1.72 -11.97 10.33
N PHE A 93 -0.63 -12.63 10.71
CA PHE A 93 0.53 -11.99 11.32
C PHE A 93 1.66 -12.00 10.31
N VAL A 94 2.24 -10.83 10.04
CA VAL A 94 3.37 -10.69 9.12
C VAL A 94 4.61 -10.26 9.89
N ALA A 95 5.74 -10.92 9.62
CA ALA A 95 7.03 -10.53 10.16
C ALA A 95 7.61 -9.39 9.33
N THR A 96 8.16 -8.37 9.98
CA THR A 96 8.93 -7.31 9.32
C THR A 96 10.42 -7.64 9.33
N ILE A 97 11.17 -7.10 8.37
CA ILE A 97 12.64 -7.18 8.39
C ILE A 97 13.29 -6.45 9.59
N ALA A 98 12.51 -5.64 10.32
CA ALA A 98 12.95 -5.02 11.57
C ALA A 98 12.72 -5.92 12.81
N GLY A 99 12.35 -7.19 12.60
CA GLY A 99 12.23 -8.13 13.72
C GLY A 99 10.93 -7.99 14.52
N ARG A 100 9.85 -7.51 13.90
CA ARG A 100 8.56 -7.29 14.56
C ARG A 100 7.47 -8.16 13.94
N LEU A 101 6.61 -8.71 14.78
CA LEU A 101 5.35 -9.28 14.31
C LEU A 101 4.27 -8.22 14.39
N ARG A 102 3.57 -7.99 13.27
CA ARG A 102 2.40 -7.13 13.24
C ARG A 102 1.18 -7.85 12.66
N PRO A 103 -0.01 -7.67 13.24
CA PRO A 103 -1.27 -8.06 12.62
C PRO A 103 -1.54 -7.21 11.38
N ALA A 104 -2.29 -7.77 10.45
CA ALA A 104 -2.85 -7.05 9.32
C ALA A 104 -4.30 -7.50 9.11
N ARG A 105 -5.10 -6.68 8.41
CA ARG A 105 -6.44 -7.11 7.96
C ARG A 105 -6.34 -8.18 6.88
N GLY A 106 -5.32 -8.11 6.05
CA GLY A 106 -4.96 -9.06 5.02
C GLY A 106 -3.52 -8.89 4.61
N ARG A 107 -3.10 -9.59 3.56
CA ARG A 107 -1.71 -9.55 3.08
C ARG A 107 -1.64 -9.75 1.57
N ASP A 108 -0.57 -9.25 0.97
CA ASP A 108 -0.10 -9.73 -0.31
C ASP A 108 0.24 -11.22 -0.20
N LYS A 109 -0.13 -11.98 -1.23
CA LYS A 109 0.01 -13.45 -1.26
C LYS A 109 1.46 -13.94 -1.14
N GLY A 110 2.45 -13.07 -1.37
CA GLY A 110 3.87 -13.37 -1.18
C GLY A 110 4.32 -13.37 0.28
N LEU A 111 3.64 -12.63 1.16
CA LEU A 111 4.00 -12.55 2.58
C LEU A 111 3.64 -13.85 3.32
N LEU A 112 4.48 -14.29 4.26
CA LEU A 112 4.17 -15.45 5.09
C LEU A 112 3.09 -15.12 6.12
N ASP A 113 2.05 -15.95 6.23
CA ASP A 113 1.05 -15.85 7.30
C ASP A 113 1.49 -16.63 8.53
N LEU A 114 1.97 -15.91 9.55
CA LEU A 114 2.37 -16.50 10.84
C LEU A 114 1.17 -16.68 11.79
N GLY A 115 0.02 -16.09 11.49
CA GLY A 115 -1.21 -16.23 12.29
C GLY A 115 -1.74 -17.66 12.31
N ALA A 116 -1.57 -18.37 11.19
CA ALA A 116 -1.92 -19.79 11.03
C ALA A 116 -0.88 -20.75 11.66
N LEU A 117 0.28 -20.26 12.08
CA LEU A 117 1.43 -21.06 12.51
C LEU A 117 1.67 -21.03 14.03
N ARG A 118 0.61 -20.83 14.84
CA ARG A 118 0.73 -20.77 16.31
C ARG A 118 1.43 -22.02 16.88
N GLY A 119 2.35 -21.79 17.81
CA GLY A 119 3.14 -22.84 18.47
C GLY A 119 4.21 -23.47 17.58
N LYS A 120 4.37 -23.03 16.33
CA LYS A 120 5.28 -23.64 15.34
C LYS A 120 6.63 -22.95 15.28
N ARG A 121 7.58 -23.69 14.72
CA ARG A 121 8.95 -23.27 14.47
C ARG A 121 9.12 -22.82 13.01
N VAL A 122 9.73 -21.67 12.81
CA VAL A 122 9.90 -20.98 11.53
C VAL A 122 11.38 -20.73 11.29
N LEU A 123 11.89 -21.17 10.14
CA LEU A 123 13.31 -21.05 9.80
C LEU A 123 13.60 -19.82 8.94
N LEU A 124 14.74 -19.19 9.18
CA LEU A 124 15.24 -18.06 8.42
C LEU A 124 16.60 -18.42 7.79
N PRO A 125 16.64 -18.71 6.48
CA PRO A 125 17.89 -18.93 5.77
C PRO A 125 18.85 -17.74 5.86
N ARG A 126 20.08 -17.98 6.31
CA ARG A 126 21.16 -16.99 6.25
C ARG A 126 21.51 -16.72 4.79
N ALA A 127 21.53 -15.44 4.42
CA ALA A 127 21.97 -14.99 3.11
C ALA A 127 22.76 -13.70 3.24
N PRO A 128 23.90 -13.56 2.54
CA PRO A 128 24.72 -12.35 2.59
C PRO A 128 24.07 -11.24 1.74
N ARG A 129 22.95 -10.67 2.19
CA ARG A 129 22.25 -9.57 1.50
C ARG A 129 22.07 -8.37 2.42
N ALA A 130 22.19 -7.18 1.84
CA ALA A 130 21.88 -5.94 2.52
C ALA A 130 20.40 -5.96 2.97
N GLY A 131 20.15 -5.71 4.25
CA GLY A 131 18.80 -5.72 4.83
C GLY A 131 18.26 -7.08 5.26
N TRP A 132 19.05 -8.17 5.13
CA TRP A 132 18.68 -9.49 5.62
C TRP A 132 19.76 -10.07 6.54
N ASP A 133 19.59 -9.86 7.84
CA ASP A 133 20.36 -10.53 8.89
C ASP A 133 19.45 -11.56 9.56
N ALA A 134 19.51 -12.80 9.10
CA ALA A 134 18.61 -13.86 9.56
C ALA A 134 18.73 -14.11 11.07
N ASP A 135 19.94 -14.01 11.64
CA ASP A 135 20.20 -14.22 13.07
C ASP A 135 19.58 -13.10 13.90
N ALA A 136 19.84 -11.84 13.53
CA ALA A 136 19.27 -10.69 14.24
C ALA A 136 17.74 -10.66 14.13
N ILE A 137 17.20 -10.97 12.95
CA ILE A 137 15.75 -11.04 12.72
C ILE A 137 15.13 -12.19 13.53
N ALA A 138 15.72 -13.39 13.53
CA ALA A 138 15.21 -14.53 14.30
C ALA A 138 15.21 -14.24 15.82
N ALA A 139 16.27 -13.62 16.34
CA ALA A 139 16.38 -13.25 17.74
C ALA A 139 15.29 -12.24 18.14
N THR A 140 15.17 -11.15 17.38
CA THR A 140 14.19 -10.08 17.65
C THR A 140 12.75 -10.53 17.47
N LEU A 141 12.45 -11.37 16.46
CA LEU A 141 11.14 -11.97 16.29
C LEU A 141 10.79 -12.93 17.45
N SER A 142 11.75 -13.71 17.94
CA SER A 142 11.54 -14.60 19.10
C SER A 142 11.26 -13.81 20.39
N ASP A 143 11.82 -12.60 20.49
CA ASP A 143 11.59 -11.69 21.62
C ASP A 143 10.30 -10.86 21.48
N ASP A 144 9.66 -10.86 20.32
CA ASP A 144 8.43 -10.11 20.10
C ASP A 144 7.29 -10.61 21.03
N PRO A 145 6.58 -9.69 21.73
CA PRO A 145 5.50 -10.08 22.63
C PRO A 145 4.36 -10.89 21.99
N LEU A 146 4.12 -10.71 20.68
CA LEU A 146 3.13 -11.49 19.94
C LEU A 146 3.65 -12.89 19.63
N ALA A 147 4.94 -13.04 19.31
CA ALA A 147 5.56 -14.34 19.09
C ALA A 147 5.50 -15.21 20.35
N ARG A 148 5.95 -14.66 21.49
CA ARG A 148 5.92 -15.34 22.79
C ARG A 148 4.51 -15.79 23.18
N ARG A 149 3.52 -14.91 22.99
CA ARG A 149 2.10 -15.20 23.30
C ARG A 149 1.51 -16.29 22.41
N THR A 150 1.95 -16.36 21.16
CA THR A 150 1.45 -17.33 20.18
C THR A 150 2.28 -18.60 20.12
N GLY A 151 3.38 -18.67 20.89
CA GLY A 151 4.32 -19.78 20.91
C GLY A 151 5.12 -19.95 19.61
N LEU A 152 5.18 -18.92 18.77
CA LEU A 152 6.02 -18.92 17.57
C LEU A 152 7.51 -18.91 17.98
N ARG A 153 8.31 -19.73 17.30
CA ARG A 153 9.76 -19.81 17.49
C ARG A 153 10.46 -19.57 16.17
N PHE A 154 11.52 -18.76 16.18
CA PHE A 154 12.27 -18.41 14.98
C PHE A 154 13.73 -18.82 15.12
N GLU A 155 14.29 -19.39 14.07
CA GLU A 155 15.67 -19.88 14.08
C GLU A 155 16.35 -19.63 12.73
N ALA A 156 17.58 -19.11 12.79
CA ALA A 156 18.38 -18.90 11.59
C ALA A 156 19.13 -20.18 11.21
N ILE A 157 19.10 -20.53 9.93
CA ILE A 157 19.73 -21.75 9.39
C ILE A 157 20.67 -21.45 8.24
N ASP A 158 21.62 -22.34 8.00
CA ASP A 158 22.45 -22.27 6.80
C ASP A 158 21.72 -22.93 5.63
N ALA A 159 21.44 -22.14 4.59
CA ALA A 159 20.90 -22.65 3.34
C ALA A 159 21.38 -21.80 2.15
N SER A 160 21.84 -22.44 1.08
CA SER A 160 22.29 -21.76 -0.13
C SER A 160 21.09 -21.28 -0.97
N ILE A 161 20.51 -20.15 -0.59
CA ILE A 161 19.32 -19.58 -1.24
C ILE A 161 19.64 -18.56 -2.34
N LEU A 162 20.89 -18.12 -2.45
CA LEU A 162 21.39 -17.33 -3.58
C LEU A 162 22.10 -18.24 -4.57
N ARG A 163 21.72 -18.17 -5.84
CA ARG A 163 22.25 -19.02 -6.92
C ARG A 163 23.55 -18.45 -7.49
N PHE A 164 23.66 -17.13 -7.54
CA PHE A 164 24.80 -16.43 -8.14
C PHE A 164 25.36 -15.42 -7.14
N ALA A 165 26.68 -15.18 -7.18
CA ALA A 165 27.34 -14.28 -6.23
C ALA A 165 26.88 -12.82 -6.36
N ASP A 166 26.49 -12.38 -7.56
CA ASP A 166 25.98 -11.04 -7.82
C ASP A 166 24.60 -10.80 -7.16
N GLU A 167 23.86 -11.87 -6.86
CA GLU A 167 22.60 -11.78 -6.11
C GLU A 167 22.82 -11.31 -4.67
N ALA A 168 24.05 -11.16 -4.17
CA ALA A 168 24.28 -10.46 -2.91
C ALA A 168 24.14 -8.94 -3.02
N ARG A 169 24.24 -8.38 -4.24
CA ARG A 169 24.46 -6.93 -4.48
C ARG A 169 23.34 -6.25 -5.26
N ILE A 170 22.47 -7.00 -5.93
CA ILE A 170 21.31 -6.44 -6.65
C ILE A 170 20.18 -6.06 -5.69
N SER A 171 19.27 -5.18 -6.13
CA SER A 171 18.10 -4.79 -5.34
C SER A 171 17.18 -5.99 -5.03
N ASP A 172 16.35 -5.87 -4.00
CA ASP A 172 15.35 -6.89 -3.67
C ASP A 172 14.36 -7.10 -4.82
N GLY A 173 13.99 -6.01 -5.52
CA GLY A 173 13.13 -6.06 -6.70
C GLY A 173 13.73 -6.84 -7.87
N ASP A 174 15.02 -6.68 -8.12
CA ASP A 174 15.72 -7.43 -9.19
C ASP A 174 15.81 -8.93 -8.84
N LEU A 175 16.08 -9.26 -7.56
CA LEU A 175 16.07 -10.65 -7.12
C LEU A 175 14.65 -11.24 -7.19
N ALA A 176 13.63 -10.46 -6.82
CA ALA A 176 12.23 -10.85 -6.98
C ALA A 176 11.88 -11.14 -8.44
N ALA A 177 12.36 -10.32 -9.37
CA ALA A 177 12.16 -10.53 -10.80
C ALA A 177 12.84 -11.82 -11.31
N ARG A 178 14.01 -12.20 -10.77
CA ARG A 178 14.63 -13.50 -11.09
C ARG A 178 13.76 -14.69 -10.66
N HIS A 179 13.06 -14.57 -9.54
CA HIS A 179 12.13 -15.60 -9.07
C HIS A 179 10.80 -15.65 -9.84
N ASP A 180 10.56 -14.77 -10.82
CA ASP A 180 9.45 -14.97 -11.75
C ASP A 180 9.72 -16.10 -12.79
N ASP A 181 10.98 -16.53 -12.94
CA ASP A 181 11.37 -17.70 -13.75
C ASP A 181 11.07 -19.01 -13.00
N PRO A 182 10.23 -19.92 -13.55
CA PRO A 182 9.94 -21.22 -12.94
C PRO A 182 11.17 -22.07 -12.63
N ALA A 183 12.24 -21.97 -13.44
CA ALA A 183 13.48 -22.69 -13.19
C ALA A 183 14.21 -22.15 -11.95
N ARG A 184 14.16 -20.83 -11.69
CA ARG A 184 14.73 -20.22 -10.49
C ARG A 184 13.98 -20.68 -9.24
N ILE A 185 12.65 -20.72 -9.28
CA ILE A 185 11.81 -21.21 -8.17
C ILE A 185 12.04 -22.71 -7.92
N GLY A 186 12.14 -23.52 -8.97
CA GLY A 186 12.45 -24.95 -8.85
C GLY A 186 13.77 -25.20 -8.13
N TRP A 187 14.83 -24.48 -8.53
CA TRP A 187 16.14 -24.53 -7.86
C TRP A 187 16.05 -24.10 -6.39
N LEU A 188 15.29 -23.04 -6.07
CA LEU A 188 15.17 -22.56 -4.68
C LEU A 188 14.47 -23.61 -3.81
N ALA A 189 13.41 -24.23 -4.33
CA ALA A 189 12.70 -25.30 -3.64
C ALA A 189 13.59 -26.52 -3.35
N GLU A 190 14.50 -26.88 -4.24
CA GLU A 190 15.51 -27.93 -4.00
C GLU A 190 16.43 -27.58 -2.83
N ARG A 191 17.00 -26.37 -2.85
CA ARG A 191 17.90 -25.90 -1.78
C ARG A 191 17.21 -25.81 -0.42
N LEU A 192 15.96 -25.35 -0.38
CA LEU A 192 15.18 -25.33 0.86
C LEU A 192 14.88 -26.74 1.38
N ARG A 193 14.53 -27.70 0.50
CA ARG A 193 14.31 -29.10 0.92
C ARG A 193 15.56 -29.75 1.50
N GLU A 194 16.73 -29.47 0.92
CA GLU A 194 18.01 -29.95 1.45
C GLU A 194 18.26 -29.40 2.86
N ALA A 195 18.08 -28.09 3.05
CA ALA A 195 18.24 -27.44 4.35
C ALA A 195 17.23 -27.96 5.40
N LEU A 196 15.95 -28.10 5.03
CA LEU A 196 14.90 -28.67 5.89
C LEU A 196 15.19 -30.13 6.27
N THR A 197 15.76 -30.92 5.35
CA THR A 197 16.16 -32.30 5.63
C THR A 197 17.34 -32.36 6.60
N ALA A 198 18.32 -31.48 6.45
CA ALA A 198 19.44 -31.37 7.38
C ALA A 198 18.95 -30.94 8.77
N ASP A 199 18.07 -29.94 8.82
CA ASP A 199 17.45 -29.46 10.04
C ASP A 199 16.65 -30.55 10.78
N ALA A 200 15.81 -31.29 10.07
CA ALA A 200 15.01 -32.36 10.65
C ALA A 200 15.85 -33.49 11.27
N ARG A 201 17.11 -33.68 10.84
CA ARG A 201 18.04 -34.63 11.48
C ARG A 201 18.58 -34.10 12.81
N LEU A 202 18.73 -32.78 12.94
CA LEU A 202 19.19 -32.13 14.17
C LEU A 202 18.05 -31.96 15.17
N HIS A 203 16.82 -31.77 14.66
CA HIS A 203 15.62 -31.49 15.45
C HIS A 203 14.48 -32.47 15.13
N PRO A 204 14.64 -33.78 15.38
CA PRO A 204 13.68 -34.81 14.96
C PRO A 204 12.30 -34.67 15.63
N ASP A 205 12.27 -34.20 16.88
CA ASP A 205 11.04 -34.06 17.66
C ASP A 205 10.30 -32.74 17.39
N GLU A 206 10.92 -31.83 16.64
CA GLU A 206 10.41 -30.48 16.42
C GLU A 206 10.67 -29.99 14.98
N PRO A 207 10.06 -30.63 13.97
CA PRO A 207 10.25 -30.24 12.58
C PRO A 207 9.76 -28.81 12.32
N ALA A 208 10.52 -28.06 11.53
CA ALA A 208 10.11 -26.75 11.08
C ALA A 208 8.81 -26.82 10.26
N SER A 209 7.91 -25.87 10.51
CA SER A 209 6.63 -25.80 9.81
C SER A 209 6.63 -24.76 8.70
N ALA A 210 7.60 -23.84 8.72
CA ALA A 210 7.68 -22.78 7.72
C ALA A 210 9.10 -22.24 7.52
N VAL A 211 9.29 -21.53 6.41
CA VAL A 211 10.50 -20.78 6.05
C VAL A 211 10.11 -19.34 5.73
N LEU A 212 10.76 -18.40 6.42
CA LEU A 212 10.62 -16.96 6.16
C LEU A 212 11.84 -16.47 5.37
N LEU A 213 11.58 -15.85 4.23
CA LEU A 213 12.59 -15.27 3.33
C LEU A 213 12.51 -13.75 3.32
N GLY A 214 13.52 -13.08 2.76
CA GLY A 214 13.39 -11.67 2.40
C GLY A 214 12.33 -11.44 1.31
N SER A 215 12.04 -10.18 0.99
CA SER A 215 11.02 -9.77 0.01
C SER A 215 11.45 -10.07 -1.44
N TRP A 216 11.56 -11.35 -1.82
CA TRP A 216 12.20 -11.80 -3.07
C TRP A 216 11.42 -12.84 -3.88
N LEU A 217 10.19 -13.18 -3.51
CA LEU A 217 9.36 -14.24 -4.12
C LEU A 217 8.44 -13.70 -5.22
N GLY A 218 9.06 -13.18 -6.28
CA GLY A 218 8.38 -12.78 -7.53
C GLY A 218 8.00 -11.31 -7.58
N ALA A 219 8.38 -10.63 -8.67
CA ALA A 219 8.06 -9.21 -8.88
C ALA A 219 6.74 -9.01 -9.63
N ARG A 220 6.30 -9.98 -10.44
CA ARG A 220 5.05 -9.87 -11.24
C ARG A 220 3.88 -10.63 -10.64
N ALA A 221 4.17 -11.71 -9.92
CA ALA A 221 3.20 -12.53 -9.22
C ALA A 221 3.85 -13.09 -7.96
N ALA A 222 3.05 -13.29 -6.90
CA ALA A 222 3.54 -13.92 -5.69
C ALA A 222 3.92 -15.38 -5.99
N ARG A 223 5.10 -15.81 -5.53
CA ARG A 223 5.61 -17.18 -5.71
C ARG A 223 5.63 -18.01 -4.43
N ALA A 224 5.16 -17.45 -3.33
CA ALA A 224 5.13 -18.10 -2.02
C ALA A 224 4.34 -19.42 -2.03
N GLU A 225 3.16 -19.46 -2.65
CA GLU A 225 2.32 -20.67 -2.73
C GLU A 225 3.01 -21.77 -3.56
N GLU A 226 3.46 -21.44 -4.78
CA GLU A 226 4.21 -22.37 -5.64
C GLU A 226 5.46 -22.92 -4.94
N LEU A 227 6.20 -22.07 -4.22
CA LEU A 227 7.39 -22.48 -3.48
C LEU A 227 7.03 -23.35 -2.26
N SER A 228 5.93 -23.03 -1.56
CA SER A 228 5.43 -23.80 -0.42
C SER A 228 5.08 -25.23 -0.83
N GLU A 229 4.35 -25.40 -1.93
CA GLU A 229 3.98 -26.71 -2.47
C GLU A 229 5.22 -27.56 -2.80
N ARG A 230 6.21 -26.95 -3.46
CA ARG A 230 7.45 -27.64 -3.83
C ARG A 230 8.34 -27.95 -2.63
N ALA A 231 8.39 -27.07 -1.64
CA ALA A 231 9.19 -27.23 -0.42
C ALA A 231 8.51 -28.13 0.64
N ARG A 232 7.19 -28.34 0.53
CA ARG A 232 6.33 -29.10 1.46
C ARG A 232 6.25 -28.51 2.88
N VAL A 233 6.52 -27.23 3.02
CA VAL A 233 6.34 -26.41 4.23
C VAL A 233 5.82 -25.05 3.80
N SER A 234 5.22 -24.27 4.71
CA SER A 234 4.80 -22.91 4.37
C SER A 234 6.03 -22.05 4.10
N VAL A 235 6.08 -21.37 2.94
CA VAL A 235 7.17 -20.46 2.58
C VAL A 235 6.57 -19.12 2.21
N GLY A 236 7.17 -18.04 2.69
CA GLY A 236 6.76 -16.69 2.33
C GLY A 236 7.80 -15.64 2.70
N GLU A 237 7.50 -14.41 2.34
CA GLU A 237 8.36 -13.25 2.54
C GLU A 237 8.10 -12.55 3.87
N ALA A 238 9.13 -11.91 4.40
CA ALA A 238 9.03 -10.85 5.38
C ALA A 238 8.55 -9.56 4.71
N LEU A 239 7.78 -8.77 5.46
CA LEU A 239 7.37 -7.42 5.09
C LEU A 239 8.58 -6.49 5.11
N VAL A 240 8.78 -5.83 3.97
CA VAL A 240 9.72 -4.72 3.79
C VAL A 240 8.90 -3.44 3.59
N GLY A 241 9.45 -2.30 3.98
CA GLY A 241 8.82 -1.00 3.74
C GLY A 241 8.82 -0.61 2.26
N VAL A 242 9.36 0.57 1.97
CA VAL A 242 9.40 1.11 0.60
C VAL A 242 10.26 0.26 -0.33
N GLY A 243 9.78 0.03 -1.55
CA GLY A 243 10.54 -0.69 -2.59
C GLY A 243 10.46 -2.22 -2.50
N SER A 244 9.46 -2.77 -1.80
CA SER A 244 9.26 -4.21 -1.68
C SER A 244 8.79 -4.88 -3.00
N ALA A 245 8.90 -6.20 -3.05
CA ALA A 245 8.35 -7.01 -4.14
C ALA A 245 6.82 -6.92 -4.21
N ALA A 246 6.13 -6.71 -3.09
CA ALA A 246 4.68 -6.50 -3.07
C ALA A 246 4.27 -5.24 -3.85
N GLY A 247 5.07 -4.18 -3.78
CA GLY A 247 4.86 -2.97 -4.59
C GLY A 247 4.97 -3.23 -6.09
N LEU A 248 5.97 -4.01 -6.51
CA LEU A 248 6.13 -4.43 -7.91
C LEU A 248 4.97 -5.33 -8.38
N ARG A 249 4.49 -6.23 -7.51
CA ARG A 249 3.33 -7.08 -7.78
C ARG A 249 2.05 -6.26 -7.93
N PHE A 250 1.88 -5.22 -7.10
CA PHE A 250 0.80 -4.26 -7.27
C PHE A 250 0.85 -3.59 -8.64
N ASP A 251 2.01 -3.08 -9.07
CA ASP A 251 2.19 -2.45 -10.38
C ASP A 251 1.85 -3.41 -11.54
N ALA A 252 2.28 -4.66 -11.45
CA ALA A 252 1.99 -5.67 -12.46
C ALA A 252 0.49 -6.01 -12.51
N ALA A 253 -0.15 -6.14 -11.35
CA ALA A 253 -1.58 -6.45 -11.25
C ALA A 253 -2.45 -5.28 -11.70
N GLN A 254 -2.09 -4.05 -11.32
CA GLN A 254 -2.76 -2.82 -11.71
C GLN A 254 -2.79 -2.66 -13.23
N ARG A 255 -1.68 -2.93 -13.93
CA ARG A 255 -1.66 -2.88 -15.41
C ARG A 255 -2.64 -3.88 -16.02
N LYS A 256 -2.57 -5.14 -15.62
CA LYS A 256 -3.48 -6.21 -16.07
C LYS A 256 -4.94 -5.90 -15.74
N PHE A 257 -5.18 -5.26 -14.61
CA PHE A 257 -6.52 -4.91 -14.16
C PHE A 257 -7.15 -3.83 -15.04
N PHE A 258 -6.41 -2.78 -15.39
CA PHE A 258 -6.93 -1.77 -16.32
C PHE A 258 -7.20 -2.32 -17.71
N ASP A 259 -6.33 -3.21 -18.22
CA ASP A 259 -6.55 -3.85 -19.52
C ASP A 259 -7.83 -4.68 -19.51
N ARG A 260 -8.11 -5.41 -18.41
CA ARG A 260 -9.37 -6.16 -18.23
C ARG A 260 -10.60 -5.26 -18.10
N LEU A 261 -10.48 -4.10 -17.47
CA LEU A 261 -11.60 -3.15 -17.35
C LEU A 261 -11.94 -2.44 -18.67
N GLY A 262 -11.00 -2.41 -19.63
CA GLY A 262 -11.16 -1.70 -20.89
C GLY A 262 -11.23 -0.19 -20.71
N VAL A 263 -10.55 0.37 -19.69
CA VAL A 263 -10.53 1.82 -19.45
C VAL A 263 -9.54 2.52 -20.40
N GLN A 264 -9.88 3.73 -20.85
CA GLN A 264 -8.93 4.55 -21.60
C GLN A 264 -7.86 5.08 -20.66
N ARG A 265 -6.59 4.65 -20.87
CA ARG A 265 -5.46 5.10 -20.06
C ARG A 265 -4.66 6.17 -20.78
N ILE A 266 -4.37 7.26 -20.08
CA ILE A 266 -3.52 8.34 -20.56
C ILE A 266 -2.37 8.50 -19.57
N VAL A 267 -1.15 8.21 -20.04
CA VAL A 267 0.08 8.36 -19.26
C VAL A 267 0.55 9.80 -19.36
N ASP A 268 0.08 10.65 -18.45
CA ASP A 268 0.40 12.07 -18.38
C ASP A 268 0.12 12.62 -16.97
N ARG A 269 0.64 13.82 -16.67
CA ARG A 269 0.32 14.54 -15.44
C ARG A 269 -0.86 15.47 -15.69
N ALA A 270 -1.90 15.39 -14.84
CA ALA A 270 -2.94 16.41 -14.79
C ALA A 270 -2.33 17.74 -14.32
N VAL A 271 -2.82 18.87 -14.86
CA VAL A 271 -2.35 20.22 -14.50
C VAL A 271 -3.49 21.06 -13.96
N SER A 272 -4.64 21.05 -14.64
CA SER A 272 -5.82 21.77 -14.17
C SER A 272 -7.10 21.01 -14.47
N LEU A 273 -8.08 21.15 -13.59
CA LEU A 273 -9.43 20.62 -13.71
C LEU A 273 -10.41 21.75 -13.45
N VAL A 274 -11.00 22.29 -14.51
CA VAL A 274 -11.93 23.42 -14.42
C VAL A 274 -13.33 23.01 -14.83
N ARG A 275 -14.34 23.65 -14.25
CA ARG A 275 -15.71 23.47 -14.67
C ARG A 275 -16.03 24.40 -15.84
N ASP A 276 -16.67 23.86 -16.86
CA ASP A 276 -17.19 24.57 -18.02
C ASP A 276 -18.65 24.15 -18.25
N GLY A 277 -19.58 25.00 -17.79
CA GLY A 277 -21.01 24.68 -17.79
C GLY A 277 -21.37 23.44 -16.95
N ASP A 278 -21.88 22.41 -17.62
CA ASP A 278 -22.26 21.11 -17.06
C ASP A 278 -21.14 20.06 -17.12
N ARG A 279 -19.96 20.44 -17.64
CA ARG A 279 -18.81 19.55 -17.80
C ARG A 279 -17.59 20.00 -17.03
N LEU A 280 -16.66 19.07 -16.86
CA LEU A 280 -15.32 19.30 -16.39
C LEU A 280 -14.35 19.20 -17.56
N LEU A 281 -13.37 20.09 -17.59
CA LEU A 281 -12.29 20.11 -18.57
C LEU A 281 -10.96 19.87 -17.86
N LEU A 282 -10.28 18.79 -18.23
CA LEU A 282 -8.95 18.46 -17.74
C LEU A 282 -7.87 18.89 -18.74
N THR A 283 -6.89 19.64 -18.26
CA THR A 283 -5.65 19.96 -18.98
C THR A 283 -4.52 19.07 -18.47
N ARG A 284 -3.66 18.60 -19.37
CA ARG A 284 -2.51 17.74 -19.05
C ARG A 284 -1.19 18.43 -19.39
N ALA A 285 -0.10 17.95 -18.81
CA ALA A 285 1.20 18.60 -18.91
C ALA A 285 1.83 18.49 -20.31
N ARG A 286 1.73 17.34 -20.97
CA ARG A 286 2.34 17.13 -22.30
C ARG A 286 1.43 17.54 -23.44
N ASP A 287 0.12 17.43 -23.24
CA ASP A 287 -0.89 17.73 -24.26
C ASP A 287 -1.98 18.63 -23.66
N THR A 288 -2.03 19.86 -24.16
CA THR A 288 -2.97 20.90 -23.71
C THR A 288 -4.38 20.70 -24.28
N THR A 289 -4.59 19.69 -25.13
CA THR A 289 -5.92 19.30 -25.59
C THR A 289 -6.76 18.87 -24.38
N LYS A 290 -7.84 19.62 -24.15
CA LYS A 290 -8.72 19.44 -23.00
C LYS A 290 -9.54 18.17 -23.14
N ILE A 291 -9.62 17.40 -22.06
CA ILE A 291 -10.50 16.23 -21.98
C ILE A 291 -11.77 16.65 -21.24
N ALA A 292 -12.90 16.59 -21.94
CA ALA A 292 -14.21 16.86 -21.36
C ALA A 292 -14.80 15.60 -20.70
N ALA A 293 -15.41 15.77 -19.53
CA ALA A 293 -16.11 14.72 -18.80
C ALA A 293 -17.26 15.28 -17.96
N ASP A 294 -18.16 14.42 -17.52
CA ASP A 294 -19.33 14.82 -16.72
C ASP A 294 -19.00 14.84 -15.22
N ALA A 295 -18.00 14.07 -14.78
CA ALA A 295 -17.54 14.02 -13.39
C ALA A 295 -16.06 13.64 -13.31
N ALA A 296 -15.42 13.92 -12.17
CA ALA A 296 -14.02 13.56 -11.90
C ALA A 296 -13.84 13.00 -10.49
N VAL A 297 -12.94 12.02 -10.35
CA VAL A 297 -12.43 11.52 -9.08
C VAL A 297 -10.95 11.86 -8.97
N ILE A 298 -10.59 12.67 -7.96
CA ILE A 298 -9.22 12.99 -7.60
C ILE A 298 -8.70 11.91 -6.64
N ALA A 299 -7.79 11.06 -7.12
CA ALA A 299 -7.22 9.92 -6.39
C ALA A 299 -5.69 9.86 -6.57
N MET A 300 -5.05 11.03 -6.49
CA MET A 300 -3.64 11.23 -6.82
C MET A 300 -2.66 11.06 -5.64
N GLY A 301 -3.15 10.55 -4.52
CA GLY A 301 -2.37 10.35 -3.29
C GLY A 301 -2.22 11.62 -2.44
N GLY A 302 -1.73 11.45 -1.22
CA GLY A 302 -1.39 12.56 -0.32
C GLY A 302 -0.01 13.14 -0.62
N VAL A 303 0.69 13.61 0.41
CA VAL A 303 2.06 14.16 0.29
C VAL A 303 3.04 13.12 -0.25
N ALA A 304 3.07 11.92 0.33
CA ALA A 304 3.96 10.83 -0.12
C ALA A 304 3.67 10.36 -1.56
N GLY A 305 2.43 10.51 -2.02
CA GLY A 305 2.02 10.21 -3.40
C GLY A 305 2.30 11.34 -4.40
N GLY A 306 2.71 12.52 -3.92
CA GLY A 306 2.92 13.72 -4.72
C GLY A 306 1.64 14.42 -5.17
N GLY A 307 0.48 14.00 -4.65
CA GLY A 307 -0.80 14.62 -4.95
C GLY A 307 -0.99 15.94 -4.23
N ILE A 308 -0.47 16.04 -3.02
CA ILE A 308 -0.36 17.27 -2.22
C ILE A 308 1.12 17.65 -2.18
N VAL A 309 1.43 18.91 -2.39
CA VAL A 309 2.80 19.44 -2.33
C VAL A 309 2.96 20.36 -1.13
N TYR A 310 4.13 20.30 -0.50
CA TYR A 310 4.54 21.30 0.47
C TYR A 310 5.06 22.52 -0.31
N GLU A 311 4.32 23.61 -0.26
CA GLU A 311 4.57 24.85 -0.98
C GLU A 311 4.41 26.03 0.00
N PRO A 312 5.37 26.18 0.92
CA PRO A 312 5.32 27.24 1.90
C PRO A 312 5.62 28.60 1.24
N PRO A 313 5.14 29.72 1.82
CA PRO A 313 5.25 31.05 1.20
C PRO A 313 6.69 31.46 0.84
N GLU A 314 7.67 31.02 1.61
CA GLU A 314 9.09 31.30 1.38
C GLU A 314 9.67 30.68 0.11
N HIS A 315 9.11 29.58 -0.41
CA HIS A 315 9.61 28.95 -1.64
C HIS A 315 9.50 29.87 -2.87
N GLY A 316 8.63 30.88 -2.83
CA GLY A 316 8.45 31.86 -3.90
C GLY A 316 8.98 33.27 -3.60
N ALA A 317 9.58 33.49 -2.42
CA ALA A 317 9.86 34.84 -1.92
C ALA A 317 11.21 35.45 -2.36
N GLY A 318 12.14 34.65 -2.89
CA GLY A 318 13.47 35.13 -3.30
C GLY A 318 14.38 35.45 -2.10
N GLU A 319 15.20 36.51 -2.18
CA GLU A 319 16.01 37.00 -1.05
C GLU A 319 15.18 37.75 0.00
N ASP A 320 13.96 38.17 -0.37
CA ASP A 320 13.02 38.88 0.48
C ASP A 320 12.08 37.94 1.24
N LEU A 321 11.43 38.45 2.28
CA LEU A 321 10.35 37.73 2.96
C LEU A 321 9.08 37.72 2.09
N PRO A 322 8.25 36.66 2.17
CA PRO A 322 7.01 36.60 1.41
C PRO A 322 6.09 37.78 1.78
N ALA A 323 5.49 38.40 0.77
CA ALA A 323 4.65 39.59 0.94
C ALA A 323 3.44 39.38 1.87
N ARG A 324 3.03 38.12 2.07
CA ARG A 324 1.98 37.71 3.02
C ARG A 324 2.14 36.23 3.36
N GLY A 325 1.60 35.84 4.52
CA GLY A 325 1.42 34.42 4.84
C GLY A 325 0.47 33.75 3.83
N ALA A 326 0.68 32.46 3.58
CA ALA A 326 -0.19 31.62 2.78
C ALA A 326 -0.31 30.22 3.40
N ILE A 327 -1.22 29.41 2.87
CA ILE A 327 -1.35 28.00 3.25
C ILE A 327 -0.11 27.27 2.72
N PRO A 328 0.61 26.48 3.54
CA PRO A 328 1.90 25.89 3.18
C PRO A 328 1.77 24.61 2.33
N PHE A 329 0.55 24.28 1.90
CA PHE A 329 0.25 23.11 1.10
C PHE A 329 -0.62 23.50 -0.08
N ALA A 330 -0.36 22.88 -1.21
CA ALA A 330 -1.18 23.00 -2.40
C ALA A 330 -1.53 21.61 -2.95
N LEU A 331 -2.62 21.55 -3.71
CA LEU A 331 -2.87 20.40 -4.57
C LEU A 331 -1.92 20.51 -5.77
N SER A 332 -1.34 19.39 -6.21
CA SER A 332 -0.42 19.38 -7.36
C SER A 332 -1.11 19.63 -8.72
N ILE A 333 -2.42 19.91 -8.71
CA ILE A 333 -3.20 20.42 -9.84
C ILE A 333 -4.04 21.61 -9.39
N ASP A 334 -4.32 22.51 -10.31
CA ASP A 334 -5.32 23.56 -10.13
C ASP A 334 -6.73 22.95 -10.26
N ALA A 335 -7.47 22.88 -9.16
CA ALA A 335 -8.81 22.31 -9.11
C ALA A 335 -9.69 23.07 -8.10
N PRO A 336 -11.02 23.10 -8.29
CA PRO A 336 -11.95 23.82 -7.44
C PRO A 336 -12.22 23.07 -6.13
N VAL A 337 -11.19 22.81 -5.33
CA VAL A 337 -11.28 22.07 -4.07
C VAL A 337 -10.63 22.83 -2.93
N ALA A 338 -11.11 22.62 -1.71
CA ALA A 338 -10.51 23.18 -0.50
C ALA A 338 -9.61 22.14 0.17
N LEU A 339 -8.48 22.59 0.74
CA LEU A 339 -7.64 21.77 1.59
C LEU A 339 -8.01 21.93 3.08
N ALA A 340 -7.82 20.88 3.86
CA ALA A 340 -8.08 20.85 5.29
C ALA A 340 -7.08 19.95 6.03
N LEU A 341 -7.09 20.09 7.35
CA LEU A 341 -6.45 19.19 8.32
C LEU A 341 -7.53 18.48 9.13
N ALA A 342 -7.11 17.51 9.96
CA ALA A 342 -8.01 16.78 10.85
C ALA A 342 -8.85 17.65 11.80
N ARG A 343 -8.38 18.86 12.11
CA ARG A 343 -9.02 19.77 13.07
C ARG A 343 -9.86 20.88 12.42
N GLY A 344 -9.98 20.90 11.09
CA GLY A 344 -10.71 21.94 10.38
C GLY A 344 -10.01 22.42 9.12
N PRO A 345 -10.48 23.52 8.51
CA PRO A 345 -9.85 24.11 7.33
C PRO A 345 -8.39 24.45 7.61
N LEU A 346 -7.56 24.36 6.56
CA LEU A 346 -6.20 24.88 6.61
C LEU A 346 -6.26 26.40 6.61
N ASP A 347 -5.74 27.01 7.67
CA ASP A 347 -5.66 28.46 7.78
C ASP A 347 -4.25 28.96 7.45
N VAL A 348 -4.14 30.26 7.19
CA VAL A 348 -2.86 30.94 7.02
C VAL A 348 -2.08 30.82 8.32
N VAL A 349 -0.86 30.29 8.24
CA VAL A 349 0.02 30.21 9.40
C VAL A 349 0.46 31.63 9.81
N ALA A 350 0.52 31.88 11.13
CA ALA A 350 0.96 33.18 11.66
C ALA A 350 2.45 33.48 11.38
N SER A 351 3.23 32.44 11.04
CA SER A 351 4.63 32.54 10.63
C SER A 351 4.74 32.77 9.13
N MET A 352 5.61 33.70 8.73
CA MET A 352 5.96 33.91 7.32
C MET A 352 6.81 32.77 6.72
N HIS A 353 7.28 31.83 7.56
CA HIS A 353 8.14 30.71 7.19
C HIS A 353 7.43 29.35 7.22
N GLY A 354 6.09 29.32 7.13
CA GLY A 354 5.36 28.07 7.28
C GLY A 354 5.25 27.58 8.73
N PRO A 355 4.61 26.42 8.94
CA PRO A 355 4.58 25.73 10.23
C PRO A 355 5.96 25.13 10.53
N GLU A 356 6.36 25.13 11.80
CA GLU A 356 7.60 24.48 12.22
C GLU A 356 7.46 22.96 12.04
N LEU A 357 8.05 22.45 10.94
CA LEU A 357 7.93 21.04 10.57
C LEU A 357 8.51 20.13 11.65
N ASP A 358 9.58 20.53 12.34
CA ASP A 358 10.14 19.76 13.45
C ASP A 358 9.14 19.53 14.59
N GLN A 359 8.14 20.40 14.74
CA GLN A 359 7.11 20.27 15.76
C GLN A 359 5.83 19.59 15.28
N THR A 360 5.58 19.59 13.96
CA THR A 360 4.28 19.26 13.36
C THR A 360 4.31 18.14 12.32
N ALA A 361 5.49 17.83 11.76
CA ALA A 361 5.71 16.76 10.79
C ALA A 361 5.86 15.38 11.44
N TRP A 362 6.07 15.32 12.76
CA TRP A 362 6.17 14.06 13.50
C TRP A 362 4.86 13.76 14.25
N PRO A 363 4.39 12.50 14.25
CA PRO A 363 3.23 12.10 15.03
C PRO A 363 3.50 12.28 16.54
N LYS A 364 2.50 12.76 17.28
CA LYS A 364 2.54 12.94 18.74
C LYS A 364 1.26 12.42 19.37
N ASP A 365 1.38 11.63 20.45
CA ASP A 365 0.27 11.23 21.33
C ASP A 365 -1.02 10.82 20.58
N ALA A 366 -0.86 9.88 19.62
CA ALA A 366 -1.90 9.35 18.74
C ALA A 366 -2.48 10.30 17.66
N ALA A 367 -2.02 11.56 17.58
CA ALA A 367 -2.34 12.44 16.46
C ALA A 367 -1.41 12.14 15.26
N PRO A 368 -1.98 11.94 14.04
CA PRO A 368 -1.17 11.82 12.84
C PRO A 368 -0.40 13.12 12.59
N SER A 369 0.74 13.01 11.90
CA SER A 369 1.52 14.19 11.55
C SER A 369 0.74 15.10 10.60
N MET A 370 1.13 16.37 10.52
CA MET A 370 0.54 17.32 9.58
C MET A 370 0.69 16.85 8.13
N LEU A 371 1.83 16.26 7.78
CA LEU A 371 2.12 15.73 6.44
C LEU A 371 1.23 14.53 6.08
N GLU A 372 0.77 13.77 7.06
CA GLU A 372 -0.16 12.66 6.87
C GLU A 372 -1.62 13.11 6.90
N ALA A 373 -1.94 14.14 7.69
CA ALA A 373 -3.31 14.59 7.95
C ALA A 373 -3.86 15.57 6.90
N VAL A 374 -2.98 16.31 6.22
CA VAL A 374 -3.37 17.28 5.18
C VAL A 374 -4.04 16.58 3.99
N GLY A 375 -5.11 17.19 3.47
CA GLY A 375 -5.79 16.70 2.28
C GLY A 375 -6.94 17.56 1.80
N ILE A 376 -7.65 17.07 0.79
CA ILE A 376 -8.87 17.66 0.26
C ILE A 376 -9.99 17.49 1.28
N HIS A 377 -10.67 18.59 1.58
CA HIS A 377 -11.92 18.57 2.32
C HIS A 377 -13.04 18.05 1.41
N ALA A 378 -13.48 16.82 1.66
CA ALA A 378 -14.52 16.17 0.87
C ALA A 378 -15.46 15.34 1.77
N PRO A 379 -16.38 15.97 2.52
CA PRO A 379 -17.35 15.24 3.32
C PRO A 379 -18.19 14.31 2.42
N GLY A 380 -18.29 13.03 2.81
CA GLY A 380 -18.94 12.01 1.98
C GLY A 380 -18.22 11.72 0.64
N GLY A 381 -16.97 12.16 0.48
CA GLY A 381 -16.17 11.97 -0.74
C GLY A 381 -16.40 13.01 -1.85
N ARG A 382 -17.29 13.98 -1.65
CA ARG A 382 -17.55 15.06 -2.62
C ARG A 382 -16.74 16.31 -2.27
N ALA A 383 -15.83 16.70 -3.16
CA ALA A 383 -14.97 17.87 -2.98
C ALA A 383 -15.59 19.15 -3.56
N ALA A 384 -16.31 19.02 -4.68
CA ALA A 384 -17.08 20.11 -5.29
C ALA A 384 -18.24 19.56 -6.13
N LEU A 385 -18.95 20.42 -6.86
CA LEU A 385 -19.95 19.96 -7.82
C LEU A 385 -19.26 19.22 -8.97
N PHE A 386 -19.65 17.95 -9.16
CA PHE A 386 -19.07 16.98 -10.11
C PHE A 386 -17.64 16.50 -9.80
N VAL A 387 -17.03 16.96 -8.71
CA VAL A 387 -15.66 16.57 -8.30
C VAL A 387 -15.70 15.80 -7.00
N PHE A 388 -15.16 14.59 -7.03
CA PHE A 388 -15.04 13.68 -5.90
C PHE A 388 -13.56 13.45 -5.57
N ALA A 389 -13.27 12.99 -4.36
CA ALA A 389 -11.91 12.69 -3.92
C ALA A 389 -11.87 11.34 -3.17
N ALA A 390 -10.76 10.61 -3.31
CA ALA A 390 -10.58 9.28 -2.73
C ALA A 390 -9.13 8.96 -2.36
N GLY A 391 -8.97 8.09 -1.35
CA GLY A 391 -7.67 7.63 -0.87
C GLY A 391 -6.90 8.67 -0.06
N ASP A 392 -5.57 8.61 -0.17
CA ASP A 392 -4.65 9.39 0.65
C ASP A 392 -4.69 10.90 0.37
N VAL A 393 -5.43 11.33 -0.65
CA VAL A 393 -5.63 12.77 -0.92
C VAL A 393 -6.66 13.39 0.04
N LEU A 394 -7.51 12.59 0.69
CA LEU A 394 -8.58 13.10 1.57
C LEU A 394 -8.02 13.63 2.89
N ALA A 395 -8.49 14.76 3.42
CA ALA A 395 -8.07 15.20 4.75
C ALA A 395 -8.54 14.23 5.84
N ALA A 396 -7.76 14.07 6.91
CA ALA A 396 -8.21 13.46 8.17
C ALA A 396 -8.72 12.00 8.08
N ARG A 397 -8.32 11.24 7.06
CA ARG A 397 -8.69 9.83 6.91
C ARG A 397 -7.51 8.93 7.26
N PRO A 398 -7.76 7.74 7.83
CA PRO A 398 -6.73 6.71 7.95
C PRO A 398 -6.06 6.46 6.60
N ARG A 399 -4.72 6.51 6.56
CA ARG A 399 -3.90 6.21 5.38
C ARG A 399 -3.68 4.72 5.25
N THR A 400 -4.77 3.97 5.18
CA THR A 400 -4.77 2.51 5.11
C THR A 400 -5.25 2.06 3.73
N LEU A 401 -4.75 0.91 3.29
CA LEU A 401 -5.00 0.41 1.94
C LEU A 401 -6.48 0.15 1.71
N LEU A 402 -7.20 -0.45 2.66
CA LEU A 402 -8.62 -0.75 2.51
C LEU A 402 -9.51 0.49 2.70
N GLU A 403 -9.08 1.51 3.46
CA GLU A 403 -9.79 2.80 3.43
C GLU A 403 -9.63 3.49 2.07
N ALA A 404 -8.45 3.38 1.44
CA ALA A 404 -8.24 3.87 0.08
C ALA A 404 -9.09 3.11 -0.95
N VAL A 405 -9.25 1.79 -0.81
CA VAL A 405 -10.20 0.99 -1.61
C VAL A 405 -11.63 1.47 -1.38
N ALA A 406 -12.07 1.53 -0.12
CA ALA A 406 -13.47 1.83 0.22
C ALA A 406 -13.86 3.25 -0.21
N SER A 407 -12.97 4.23 -0.02
CA SER A 407 -13.19 5.61 -0.49
C SER A 407 -13.19 5.71 -2.02
N GLY A 408 -12.32 4.96 -2.70
CA GLY A 408 -12.32 4.87 -4.17
C GLY A 408 -13.62 4.31 -4.72
N LEU A 409 -14.10 3.18 -4.19
CA LEU A 409 -15.38 2.57 -4.57
C LEU A 409 -16.55 3.57 -4.42
N ARG A 410 -16.65 4.23 -3.25
CA ARG A 410 -17.70 5.24 -2.99
C ARG A 410 -17.63 6.40 -3.99
N ALA A 411 -16.44 6.95 -4.22
CA ALA A 411 -16.25 8.07 -5.15
C ALA A 411 -16.57 7.67 -6.60
N GLY A 412 -16.21 6.46 -7.02
CA GLY A 412 -16.52 5.94 -8.35
C GLY A 412 -18.01 5.76 -8.57
N HIS A 413 -18.73 5.18 -7.60
CA HIS A 413 -20.19 5.06 -7.66
C HIS A 413 -20.87 6.44 -7.75
N ALA A 414 -20.48 7.37 -6.87
CA ALA A 414 -21.06 8.70 -6.85
C ALA A 414 -20.79 9.48 -8.15
N ALA A 415 -19.58 9.33 -8.73
CA ALA A 415 -19.22 9.98 -9.99
C ALA A 415 -19.98 9.43 -11.21
N ALA A 416 -20.44 8.18 -11.15
CA ALA A 416 -21.22 7.56 -12.22
C ALA A 416 -22.73 7.90 -12.16
N GLN A 417 -23.23 8.35 -11.00
CA GLN A 417 -24.64 8.70 -10.82
C GLN A 417 -25.00 10.07 -11.43
N PRO A 418 -26.24 10.28 -11.88
CA PRO A 418 -26.77 11.62 -12.14
C PRO A 418 -26.73 12.45 -10.86
N VAL A 419 -26.40 13.74 -10.96
CA VAL A 419 -26.39 14.69 -9.82
C VAL A 419 -27.72 15.40 -9.73
#